data_AF-A0A5C6C2X6-F1
#
_entry.id   AF-A0A5C6C2X6-F1
#
_cell.length_a   1.000
_cell.length_b   1.000
_cell.length_c   1.000
_cell.angle_alpha   90.00
_cell.angle_beta   90.00
_cell.angle_gamma   90.00
#
_symmetry.space_group_name_H-M   'P 1'
#
loop_
_entity.id
_entity.type
_entity.pdbx_description
1 polymer ?
#
loop_
_entity_poly.entity_id
_entity_poly.type
_entity_poly.pdbx_seq_one_letter_code
_entity_poly.pdbx_strand_id
1 'polypeptide(L)' 'MSNLLHIIGTLRRPRRSRPPLGLRPLPVWLDDRREEITAAMARYRQAGEPIPPAWSAELAAQEQAWAVWRKRGL' A
#
# COMPACT_ATOMS: atom_id res chain seq x y z
N MET A 1 -1.17 28.53 -47.29
CA MET A 1 -1.87 28.60 -45.99
C MET A 1 -1.65 27.28 -45.27
N SER A 2 -0.76 27.27 -44.28
CA SER A 2 -0.38 26.09 -43.50
C SER A 2 -1.16 26.04 -42.19
N ASN A 3 -1.70 24.87 -41.85
CA ASN A 3 -1.85 24.36 -40.47
C ASN A 3 -2.22 22.87 -40.58
N LEU A 4 -1.33 21.90 -40.28
CA LEU A 4 -1.03 21.37 -38.93
C LEU A 4 -2.34 20.96 -38.21
N LEU A 5 -2.64 19.74 -37.77
CA LEU A 5 -1.90 18.60 -37.23
C LEU A 5 -2.95 17.46 -37.12
N HIS A 6 -2.84 16.32 -37.81
CA HIS A 6 -2.26 15.07 -37.30
C HIS A 6 -2.28 14.89 -35.76
N ILE A 7 -2.73 13.70 -35.32
CA ILE A 7 -2.63 13.12 -33.96
C ILE A 7 -3.91 13.22 -33.11
N ILE A 8 -4.88 12.35 -33.39
CA ILE A 8 -5.68 11.75 -32.31
C ILE A 8 -4.88 10.54 -31.84
N GLY A 9 -3.99 10.80 -30.89
CA GLY A 9 -3.18 9.78 -30.23
C GLY A 9 -4.07 8.70 -29.64
N THR A 10 -3.69 7.46 -29.90
CA THR A 10 -4.23 6.23 -29.33
C THR A 10 -4.66 6.41 -27.86
N LEU A 11 -5.93 6.13 -27.57
CA LEU A 11 -6.43 5.86 -26.23
C LEU A 11 -5.60 4.73 -25.60
N ARG A 12 -4.51 5.08 -24.92
CA ARG A 12 -3.76 4.17 -24.06
C ARG A 12 -4.71 3.80 -22.92
N ARG A 13 -5.33 2.62 -23.02
CA ARG A 13 -5.94 1.97 -21.86
C ARG A 13 -4.90 2.02 -20.72
N PRO A 14 -5.27 2.44 -19.49
CA PRO A 14 -4.32 2.41 -18.38
C PRO A 14 -3.80 0.97 -18.27
N ARG A 15 -2.49 0.80 -18.49
CA ARG A 15 -1.84 -0.51 -18.32
C ARG A 15 -2.14 -0.94 -16.88
N ARG A 16 -2.79 -2.10 -16.74
CA ARG A 16 -3.09 -2.79 -15.48
C ARG A 16 -2.10 -2.38 -14.37
N SER A 17 -2.58 -1.57 -13.43
CA SER A 17 -2.21 -1.45 -12.01
C SER A 17 -0.82 -1.91 -11.57
N ARG A 18 0.23 -1.69 -12.36
CA ARG A 18 1.60 -1.90 -11.87
C ARG A 18 1.87 -0.74 -10.93
N PRO A 19 2.28 -1.01 -9.67
CA PRO A 19 2.68 0.07 -8.79
C PRO A 19 3.79 0.87 -9.49
N PRO A 20 3.84 2.20 -9.29
CA PRO A 20 4.91 3.04 -9.81
C PRO A 20 6.28 2.39 -9.59
N LEU A 21 7.17 2.50 -10.58
CA LEU A 21 8.55 2.01 -10.44
C LEU A 21 9.17 2.58 -9.15
N GLY A 22 9.62 1.71 -8.26
CA GLY A 22 10.16 2.06 -6.94
C GLY A 22 9.18 1.92 -5.76
N LEU A 23 7.89 1.64 -6.01
CA LEU A 23 6.93 1.32 -4.95
C LEU A 23 6.72 -0.19 -4.85
N ARG A 24 6.87 -0.73 -3.63
CA ARG A 24 6.55 -2.13 -3.36
C ARG A 24 5.06 -2.37 -3.61
N PRO A 25 4.68 -3.57 -4.10
CA PRO A 25 3.27 -3.95 -4.14
C PRO A 25 2.65 -3.79 -2.76
N LEU A 26 1.44 -3.21 -2.72
CA LEU A 26 0.75 -2.91 -1.48
C LEU A 26 0.66 -4.12 -0.50
N PRO A 27 0.34 -5.36 -0.94
CA PRO A 27 0.29 -6.50 -0.03
C PRO A 27 1.63 -6.79 0.65
N VAL A 28 2.73 -6.77 -0.12
CA VAL A 28 4.09 -7.00 0.39
C VAL A 28 4.47 -5.92 1.39
N TRP A 29 4.18 -4.65 1.07
CA TRP A 29 4.45 -3.55 2.00
C TRP A 29 3.62 -3.67 3.29
N LEU A 30 2.34 -4.06 3.20
CA LEU A 30 1.47 -4.24 4.36
C LEU A 30 1.96 -5.38 5.26
N ASP A 31 2.43 -6.49 4.68
CA ASP A 31 2.99 -7.62 5.45
C ASP A 31 4.27 -7.21 6.19
N ASP A 32 5.24 -6.65 5.46
CA ASP A 32 6.50 -6.16 6.04
C ASP A 32 6.20 -5.17 7.18
N ARG A 33 5.29 -4.23 6.94
CA ARG A 33 4.97 -3.17 7.90
C ARG A 33 4.25 -3.72 9.14
N ARG A 34 3.40 -4.72 8.97
CA ARG A 34 2.73 -5.40 10.09
C ARG A 34 3.75 -6.10 10.98
N GLU A 35 4.72 -6.80 10.40
CA GLU A 35 5.80 -7.49 11.12
C GLU A 35 6.65 -6.49 11.91
N GLU A 36 7.07 -5.38 11.28
CA GLU A 36 7.83 -4.30 11.92
C GLU A 36 7.12 -3.76 13.16
N ILE A 37 5.83 -3.40 13.03
CA ILE A 37 5.04 -2.83 14.13
C ILE A 37 4.86 -3.87 15.25
N THR A 38 4.56 -5.12 14.90
CA THR A 38 4.36 -6.19 15.87
C THR A 38 5.65 -6.47 16.65
N ALA A 39 6.81 -6.50 15.97
CA ALA A 39 8.11 -6.65 16.61
C ALA A 39 8.44 -5.47 17.53
N ALA A 40 8.12 -4.23 17.12
CA ALA A 40 8.29 -3.05 17.96
C ALA A 40 7.41 -3.11 19.22
N MET A 41 6.13 -3.49 19.07
CA MET A 41 5.23 -3.70 20.20
C MET A 41 5.73 -4.77 21.17
N ALA A 42 6.30 -5.86 20.66
CA ALA A 42 6.88 -6.91 21.49
C ALA A 42 8.05 -6.38 22.35
N ARG A 43 8.94 -5.56 21.77
CA ARG A 43 10.03 -4.89 22.50
C ARG A 43 9.50 -3.95 23.60
N TYR A 44 8.46 -3.17 23.30
CA TYR A 44 7.83 -2.28 24.28
C TYR A 44 7.22 -3.07 25.44
N ARG A 45 6.52 -4.17 25.15
CA ARG A 45 5.98 -5.06 26.19
C ARG A 45 7.08 -5.66 27.06
N GLN A 46 8.18 -6.10 26.46
CA GLN A 46 9.33 -6.64 27.21
C GLN A 46 9.99 -5.58 28.10
N ALA A 47 10.00 -4.32 27.66
CA ALA A 47 10.50 -3.20 28.45
C ALA A 47 9.50 -2.69 29.51
N GLY A 48 8.26 -3.19 29.54
CA GLY A 48 7.20 -2.69 30.43
C GLY A 48 6.65 -1.32 30.01
N GLU A 49 6.95 -0.88 28.79
CA GLU A 49 6.54 0.42 28.26
C GLU A 49 5.13 0.34 27.64
N PRO A 50 4.31 1.38 27.79
CA PRO A 50 3.00 1.43 27.16
C PRO A 50 3.13 1.49 25.64
N ILE A 51 2.33 0.68 24.93
CA ILE A 51 2.31 0.68 23.47
C ILE A 51 1.62 1.97 22.98
N PRO A 52 2.22 2.72 22.04
CA PRO A 52 1.57 3.88 21.43
C PRO A 52 0.24 3.52 20.73
N PRO A 53 -0.87 4.23 21.00
CA PRO A 53 -2.17 3.93 20.41
C PRO A 53 -2.20 4.10 18.88
N ALA A 54 -1.31 4.95 18.34
CA ALA A 54 -1.13 5.12 16.91
C ALA A 54 -0.75 3.81 16.20
N TRP A 55 0.05 2.95 16.85
CA TRP A 55 0.48 1.68 16.26
C TRP A 55 -0.67 0.67 16.19
N SER A 56 -1.55 0.62 17.21
CA SER A 56 -2.76 -0.19 17.14
C SER A 56 -3.74 0.30 16.07
N ALA A 57 -3.86 1.62 15.90
CA ALA A 57 -4.68 2.20 14.83
C ALA A 57 -4.13 1.87 13.44
N GLU A 58 -2.81 1.92 13.26
CA GLU A 58 -2.14 1.55 12.01
C GLU A 58 -2.39 0.08 11.66
N LEU A 59 -2.22 -0.86 12.61
CA LEU A 59 -2.53 -2.27 12.39
C LEU A 59 -4.00 -2.50 12.00
N ALA A 60 -4.94 -1.81 12.67
CA ALA A 60 -6.36 -1.90 12.34
C ALA A 60 -6.65 -1.39 10.92
N ALA A 61 -5.98 -0.33 10.47
CA ALA A 61 -6.10 0.18 9.11
C ALA A 61 -5.52 -0.79 8.08
N GLN A 62 -4.40 -1.44 8.39
CA GLN A 62 -3.79 -2.46 7.52
C GLN A 62 -4.69 -3.68 7.32
N GLU A 63 -5.35 -4.17 8.38
CA GLU A 63 -6.31 -5.28 8.30
C GLU A 63 -7.50 -4.93 7.38
N GLN A 64 -8.00 -3.69 7.45
CA GLN A 64 -9.06 -3.21 6.55
C GLN A 64 -8.57 -3.14 5.09
N ALA A 65 -7.35 -2.66 4.86
CA ALA A 65 -6.76 -2.63 3.52
C ALA A 65 -6.59 -4.04 2.93
N TRP A 66 -6.16 -5.00 3.75
CA TRP A 66 -6.07 -6.42 3.39
C TRP A 66 -7.44 -7.03 3.07
N ALA A 67 -8.47 -6.71 3.85
CA ALA A 67 -9.83 -7.19 3.60
C ALA A 67 -10.37 -6.69 2.25
N VAL A 68 -10.07 -5.45 1.87
CA VAL A 68 -10.43 -4.89 0.56
C VAL A 68 -9.66 -5.58 -0.56
N TRP A 69 -8.36 -5.82 -0.38
CA TRP A 69 -7.54 -6.51 -1.37
C TRP A 69 -8.00 -7.96 -1.58
N ARG A 70 -8.29 -8.68 -0.49
CA ARG A 70 -8.79 -10.07 -0.51
C ARG A 70 -10.16 -10.19 -1.19
N LYS A 71 -11.08 -9.24 -0.95
CA LYS A 71 -12.40 -9.19 -1.62
C LYS A 71 -12.31 -8.95 -3.13
N ARG A 72 -11.21 -8.37 -3.63
CA ARG A 72 -11.03 -8.07 -5.05
C ARG A 72 -10.55 -9.24 -5.90
N GLY A 73 -10.22 -10.38 -5.30
CA GLY A 73 -10.03 -11.65 -6.01
C GLY A 73 -9.05 -11.59 -7.20
N LEU A 74 -7.76 -11.42 -6.91
CA LEU A 74 -6.68 -11.83 -7.81
C LEU A 74 -5.92 -12.99 -7.18
#